data_AF-A0A6C0DCW9-F1
#
_entry.id   AF-A0A6C0DCW9-F1
#
_cell.length_a   1.000
_cell.length_b   1.000
_cell.length_c   1.000
_cell.angle_alpha   90.00
_cell.angle_beta   90.00
_cell.angle_gamma   90.00
#
_symmetry.space_group_name_H-M   'P 1'
#
loop_
_entity.id
_entity.type
_entity.pdbx_description
1 polymer ?
#
loop_
_entity_poly.entity_id
_entity_poly.type
_entity_poly.pdbx_seq_one_letter_code
_entity_poly.pdbx_strand_id
1 'polypeptide(L)'
;MHAQNKTQKKRKYPSRINLYSNPRTAQSNAYKYLGRTAKLYPASNSQKKYSIFDKKNNRWVNFGQMGYEDFTKHHDKVRRKNYLTRSGKIKGDWVSNRYSANNLSRKIIW
;
A
#
# COMPACT_ATOMS: atom_id res chain seq x y z
N MET A 1 -4.94 30.11 -5.11
CA MET A 1 -5.25 29.15 -4.02
C MET A 1 -4.04 28.24 -3.82
N HIS A 2 -3.25 28.48 -2.78
CA HIS A 2 -2.04 27.70 -2.48
C HIS A 2 -2.45 26.36 -1.87
N ALA A 3 -2.37 25.27 -2.65
CA ALA A 3 -2.52 23.93 -2.11
C ALA A 3 -1.33 23.67 -1.18
N GLN A 4 -1.54 23.78 0.13
CA GLN A 4 -0.53 23.45 1.12
C GLN A 4 0.00 22.05 0.81
N ASN A 5 1.29 21.95 0.55
CA ASN A 5 2.03 20.69 0.47
C ASN A 5 1.83 19.94 1.80
N LYS A 6 0.76 19.14 1.90
CA LYS A 6 0.52 18.17 2.98
C LYS A 6 1.44 16.95 2.77
N THR A 7 2.70 17.20 2.42
CA THR A 7 3.77 16.22 2.61
C THR A 7 3.76 15.88 4.09
N GLN A 8 3.40 14.65 4.44
CA GLN A 8 3.55 14.19 5.82
C GLN A 8 4.97 14.55 6.26
N LYS A 9 5.11 15.21 7.42
CA LYS A 9 6.40 15.29 8.15
C LYS A 9 7.04 13.89 8.08
N LYS A 10 8.37 13.77 7.91
CA LYS A 10 9.06 12.46 7.76
C LYS A 10 8.65 11.49 8.90
N ARG A 11 7.59 10.71 8.71
CA ARG A 11 7.07 9.76 9.70
C ARG A 11 7.84 8.46 9.53
N LYS A 12 8.48 8.01 10.60
CA LYS A 12 9.08 6.68 10.66
C LYS A 12 7.96 5.64 10.75
N TYR A 13 8.15 4.48 10.13
CA TYR A 13 7.23 3.35 10.32
C TYR A 13 7.26 2.90 11.80
N PRO A 14 6.12 2.49 12.37
CA PRO A 14 6.12 1.89 13.70
C PRO A 14 6.88 0.56 13.64
N SER A 15 7.70 0.26 14.65
CA SER A 15 8.53 -0.95 14.72
C SER A 15 7.75 -2.24 14.45
N ARG A 16 6.51 -2.32 14.98
CA ARG A 16 5.61 -3.46 14.80
C ARG A 16 5.26 -3.81 13.35
N ILE A 17 5.47 -2.90 12.39
CA ILE A 17 5.21 -3.22 10.97
C ILE A 17 6.06 -4.40 10.49
N ASN A 18 7.27 -4.57 11.03
CA ASN A 18 8.23 -5.60 10.64
C ASN A 18 7.78 -7.02 11.04
N LEU A 19 6.78 -7.11 11.93
CA LEU A 19 6.10 -8.37 12.26
C LEU A 19 5.18 -8.81 11.11
N TYR A 20 4.70 -7.89 10.28
CA TYR A 20 3.61 -8.14 9.32
C TYR A 20 3.95 -7.80 7.87
N SER A 21 5.04 -7.08 7.61
CA SER A 21 5.39 -6.61 6.27
C SER A 21 6.88 -6.26 6.20
N ASN A 22 7.40 -6.10 4.98
CA ASN A 22 8.74 -5.60 4.72
C ASN A 22 8.66 -4.25 3.98
N PRO A 23 8.81 -3.11 4.67
CA PRO A 23 8.71 -1.78 4.06
C PRO A 23 9.67 -1.53 2.89
N ARG A 24 10.87 -2.14 2.90
CA ARG A 24 11.84 -2.00 1.82
C ARG A 24 11.36 -2.69 0.54
N THR A 25 10.88 -3.92 0.67
CA THR A 25 10.31 -4.68 -0.45
C THR A 25 9.04 -4.01 -0.97
N ALA A 26 8.15 -3.58 -0.06
CA ALA A 26 6.94 -2.85 -0.42
C ALA A 26 7.28 -1.56 -1.20
N GLN A 27 8.26 -0.78 -0.75
CA GLN A 27 8.68 0.43 -1.45
C GLN A 27 9.23 0.12 -2.86
N SER A 28 10.02 -0.95 -3.01
CA SER A 28 10.52 -1.40 -4.32
C SER A 28 9.37 -1.78 -5.26
N ASN A 29 8.37 -2.51 -4.77
CA ASN A 29 7.20 -2.87 -5.56
C ASN A 29 6.35 -1.65 -5.93
N ALA A 30 6.23 -0.65 -5.04
CA ALA A 30 5.57 0.61 -5.36
C ALA A 30 6.26 1.33 -6.51
N TYR A 31 7.61 1.35 -6.54
CA TYR A 31 8.34 1.93 -7.66
C TYR A 31 8.15 1.18 -8.96
N LYS A 32 8.10 -0.16 -8.92
CA LYS A 32 7.81 -0.98 -10.11
C LYS A 32 6.40 -0.73 -10.62
N TYR A 33 5.42 -0.59 -9.73
CA TYR A 33 4.02 -0.46 -10.12
C TYR A 33 3.61 0.95 -10.49
N LEU A 34 4.12 2.00 -9.83
CA LEU A 34 3.65 3.38 -10.00
C LEU A 34 4.75 4.35 -10.47
N GLY A 35 5.99 3.89 -10.59
CA GLY A 35 7.16 4.69 -10.96
C GLY A 35 7.99 5.15 -9.78
N ARG A 36 9.23 5.59 -10.05
CA ARG A 36 10.26 5.92 -9.02
C ARG A 36 9.86 7.04 -8.04
N THR A 37 8.84 7.83 -8.36
CA THR A 37 8.34 8.91 -7.50
C THR A 37 7.28 8.44 -6.49
N ALA A 38 6.80 7.19 -6.59
CA ALA A 38 5.76 6.62 -5.76
C ALA A 38 6.27 6.20 -4.37
N LYS A 39 6.44 7.18 -3.49
CA LYS A 39 6.92 6.95 -2.12
C LYS A 39 5.81 6.50 -1.18
N LEU A 40 6.06 5.42 -0.44
CA LEU A 40 5.21 4.96 0.65
C LEU A 40 5.57 5.68 1.95
N TYR A 41 4.53 5.91 2.74
CA TYR A 41 4.59 6.48 4.08
C TYR A 41 3.89 5.54 5.06
N PRO A 42 4.11 5.64 6.38
CA PRO A 42 3.23 4.99 7.34
C PRO A 42 1.82 5.53 7.21
N ALA A 43 0.83 4.65 7.36
CA ALA A 43 -0.57 5.06 7.38
C ALA A 43 -0.85 6.03 8.54
N SER A 44 -1.76 6.98 8.31
CA SER A 44 -2.21 7.89 9.37
C SER A 44 -3.03 7.19 10.45
N ASN A 45 -3.78 6.15 10.07
CA ASN A 45 -4.49 5.29 11.01
C ASN A 45 -3.61 4.09 11.43
N SER A 46 -3.76 3.64 12.66
CA SER A 46 -2.93 2.57 13.25
C SER A 46 -3.29 1.16 12.75
N GLN A 47 -4.47 0.99 12.16
CA GLN A 47 -4.96 -0.28 11.61
C GLN A 47 -4.41 -0.57 10.20
N LYS A 48 -3.84 0.42 9.52
CA LYS A 48 -3.27 0.29 8.17
C LYS A 48 -1.75 0.32 8.21
N LYS A 49 -1.12 -0.28 7.19
CA LYS A 49 0.35 -0.36 7.10
C LYS A 49 0.94 0.85 6.39
N TYR A 50 0.43 1.13 5.19
CA TYR A 50 1.03 2.07 4.25
C TYR A 50 0.05 3.16 3.84
N SER A 51 0.58 4.32 3.50
CA SER A 51 -0.10 5.41 2.81
C SER A 51 0.69 5.82 1.58
N ILE A 52 -0.02 6.24 0.54
CA ILE A 52 0.57 6.85 -0.65
C ILE A 52 -0.30 8.02 -1.10
N PHE A 53 0.33 9.06 -1.64
CA PHE A 53 -0.37 10.22 -2.16
C PHE A 53 -0.70 10.03 -3.64
N ASP A 54 -2.00 10.00 -3.94
CA ASP A 54 -2.53 10.02 -5.30
C ASP A 54 -2.60 11.47 -5.78
N LYS A 55 -1.57 11.90 -6.52
CA LYS A 55 -1.47 13.26 -7.06
C LYS A 55 -2.62 13.59 -8.02
N LYS A 56 -3.12 12.61 -8.77
CA LYS A 56 -4.18 12.83 -9.77
C LYS A 56 -5.48 13.24 -9.10
N ASN A 57 -5.81 12.59 -7.98
CA ASN A 57 -7.04 12.84 -7.23
C ASN A 57 -6.82 13.66 -5.95
N ASN A 58 -5.63 14.24 -5.78
CA ASN A 58 -5.23 15.06 -4.64
C ASN A 58 -5.60 14.47 -3.26
N ARG A 59 -5.37 13.15 -3.06
CA ARG A 59 -5.78 12.45 -1.83
C ARG A 59 -4.78 11.41 -1.37
N TRP A 60 -4.79 11.12 -0.08
CA TRP A 60 -4.01 10.04 0.52
C TRP A 60 -4.80 8.73 0.53
N VAL A 61 -4.16 7.63 0.14
CA VAL A 61 -4.76 6.30 0.16
C VAL A 61 -4.02 5.41 1.13
N ASN A 62 -4.73 4.94 2.17
CA ASN A 62 -4.21 4.00 3.14
C ASN A 62 -4.53 2.56 2.71
N PHE A 63 -3.56 1.65 2.82
CA PHE A 63 -3.71 0.25 2.41
C PHE A 63 -2.84 -0.71 3.24
N GLY A 64 -3.15 -2.01 3.11
CA GLY A 64 -2.60 -3.07 3.94
C GLY A 64 -3.16 -3.06 5.37
N GLN A 65 -3.44 -4.23 5.94
CA GLN A 65 -4.01 -4.34 7.28
C GLN A 65 -2.92 -4.69 8.30
N MET A 66 -2.77 -3.88 9.34
CA MET A 66 -1.89 -4.18 10.48
C MET A 66 -2.42 -5.42 11.23
N GLY A 67 -1.53 -6.27 11.74
CA GLY A 67 -1.90 -7.52 12.41
C GLY A 67 -1.88 -8.76 11.50
N TYR A 68 -1.85 -8.58 10.17
CA TYR A 68 -1.82 -9.69 9.22
C TYR A 68 -0.57 -9.62 8.35
N GLU A 69 0.19 -10.71 8.28
CA GLU A 69 1.32 -10.78 7.37
C GLU A 69 0.89 -10.71 5.90
N ASP A 70 1.67 -10.01 5.08
CA ASP A 70 1.55 -10.00 3.63
C ASP A 70 2.74 -10.68 2.95
N PHE A 71 2.68 -10.84 1.63
CA PHE A 71 3.65 -11.63 0.88
C PHE A 71 5.07 -11.08 0.97
N THR A 72 5.25 -9.78 1.26
CA THR A 72 6.58 -9.20 1.48
C THR A 72 7.23 -9.66 2.79
N LYS A 73 6.45 -10.26 3.70
CA LYS A 73 6.90 -10.83 4.98
C LYS A 73 6.94 -12.35 4.96
N HIS A 74 5.83 -13.00 4.61
CA HIS A 74 5.68 -14.45 4.81
C HIS A 74 6.07 -15.30 3.59
N HIS A 75 6.18 -14.70 2.39
CA HIS A 75 6.62 -15.35 1.14
C HIS A 75 5.86 -16.62 0.67
N ASP A 76 4.72 -16.92 1.28
CA ASP A 76 3.83 -18.02 0.91
C ASP A 76 3.05 -17.72 -0.38
N LYS A 77 3.36 -18.49 -1.43
CA LYS A 77 2.77 -18.37 -2.77
C LYS A 77 1.30 -18.79 -2.81
N VAL A 78 0.88 -19.74 -1.97
CA VAL A 78 -0.51 -20.21 -1.90
C VAL A 78 -1.37 -19.13 -1.26
N ARG A 79 -0.95 -18.58 -0.11
CA ARG A 79 -1.64 -17.44 0.54
C ARG A 79 -1.77 -16.25 -0.41
N ARG A 80 -0.70 -15.94 -1.15
CA ARG A 80 -0.70 -14.90 -2.18
C ARG A 80 -1.72 -15.18 -3.28
N LYS A 81 -1.68 -16.37 -3.89
CA LYS A 81 -2.62 -16.77 -4.95
C LYS A 81 -4.07 -16.66 -4.46
N ASN A 82 -4.36 -17.15 -3.26
CA ASN A 82 -5.71 -17.09 -2.67
C ASN A 82 -6.16 -15.64 -2.46
N TYR A 83 -5.29 -14.78 -1.93
CA TYR A 83 -5.59 -13.35 -1.79
C TYR A 83 -5.89 -12.70 -3.14
N LEU A 84 -5.06 -12.93 -4.15
CA LEU A 84 -5.22 -12.35 -5.50
C LEU A 84 -6.47 -12.87 -6.21
N THR A 85 -6.85 -14.14 -6.04
CA THR A 85 -8.09 -14.68 -6.59
C THR A 85 -9.31 -14.00 -5.96
N ARG A 86 -9.37 -13.94 -4.62
CA ARG A 86 -10.50 -13.33 -3.89
C ARG A 86 -10.62 -11.84 -4.19
N SER A 87 -9.53 -11.10 -4.05
CA SER A 87 -9.52 -9.63 -4.23
C SER A 87 -9.73 -9.21 -5.69
N GLY A 88 -9.50 -10.10 -6.65
CA GLY A 88 -9.77 -9.86 -8.06
C GLY A 88 -11.25 -9.93 -8.44
N LYS A 89 -12.09 -10.56 -7.60
CA LYS A 89 -13.54 -10.69 -7.82
C LYS A 89 -14.37 -9.63 -7.09
N ILE A 90 -13.73 -8.72 -6.35
CA ILE A 90 -14.43 -7.62 -5.67
C ILE A 90 -15.04 -6.71 -6.75
N LYS A 91 -16.32 -6.36 -6.62
CA LYS A 91 -17.01 -5.45 -7.56
C LYS A 91 -16.58 -3.99 -7.31
N GLY A 92 -16.55 -3.18 -8.37
CA GLY A 92 -16.32 -1.72 -8.32
C GLY A 92 -15.19 -1.22 -9.22
N ASP A 93 -15.07 0.10 -9.34
CA ASP A 93 -14.15 0.80 -10.27
C ASP A 93 -12.68 0.79 -9.85
N TRP A 94 -12.27 -0.17 -9.03
CA TRP A 94 -10.89 -0.28 -8.58
C TRP A 94 -9.95 -0.72 -9.71
N VAL A 95 -10.46 -1.40 -10.74
CA VAL A 95 -9.66 -1.94 -11.85
C VAL A 95 -8.96 -0.83 -12.62
N SER A 96 -9.67 0.24 -12.98
CA SER A 96 -9.13 1.41 -13.68
C SER A 96 -8.33 2.34 -12.76
N ASN A 97 -8.57 2.28 -11.44
CA ASN A 97 -7.88 3.11 -10.47
C ASN A 97 -6.63 2.43 -9.90
N ARG A 98 -5.45 2.77 -10.43
CA ARG A 98 -4.14 2.27 -9.96
C ARG A 98 -3.85 2.60 -8.49
N TYR A 99 -4.39 3.70 -7.98
CA TYR A 99 -4.24 4.13 -6.59
C TYR A 99 -5.37 3.59 -5.69
N SER A 100 -6.27 2.73 -6.18
CA SER A 100 -7.24 2.08 -5.31
C SER A 100 -6.54 1.21 -4.26
N ALA A 101 -7.08 1.19 -3.03
CA ALA A 101 -6.48 0.38 -1.96
C ALA A 101 -6.35 -1.10 -2.33
N ASN A 102 -7.24 -1.61 -3.19
CA ASN A 102 -7.16 -2.96 -3.72
C ASN A 102 -5.97 -3.15 -4.68
N ASN A 103 -5.81 -2.30 -5.69
CA ASN A 103 -4.65 -2.38 -6.60
C ASN A 103 -3.33 -2.20 -5.86
N LEU A 104 -3.26 -1.22 -4.95
CA LEU A 104 -2.09 -1.02 -4.10
C LEU A 104 -1.78 -2.29 -3.30
N SER A 105 -2.78 -2.91 -2.67
CA SER A 105 -2.56 -4.15 -1.91
C SER A 105 -2.08 -5.29 -2.81
N ARG A 106 -2.75 -5.52 -3.94
CA ARG A 106 -2.50 -6.61 -4.90
C ARG A 106 -1.19 -6.50 -5.71
N LYS A 107 -0.61 -5.32 -5.79
CA LYS A 107 0.59 -5.06 -6.62
C LYS A 107 1.82 -4.74 -5.78
N ILE A 108 1.63 -4.23 -4.56
CA ILE A 108 2.72 -3.74 -3.73
C ILE A 108 3.07 -4.73 -2.61
N ILE A 109 2.07 -5.31 -1.94
CA ILE A 109 2.29 -6.12 -0.73
C ILE A 109 1.86 -7.59 -0.86
N TRP A 110 0.96 -7.89 -1.79
CA TRP A 110 0.60 -9.24 -2.22
C TRP A 110 1.11 -9.46 -3.63
#